data_AF-X1TRV9-F1
#
_entry.id   AF-X1TRV9-F1
#
_cell.length_a   1.000
_cell.length_b   1.000
_cell.length_c   1.000
_cell.angle_alpha   90.00
_cell.angle_beta   90.00
_cell.angle_gamma   90.00
#
_symmetry.space_group_name_H-M   'P 1'
#
loop_
_entity.id
_entity.type
_entity.pdbx_description
1 polymer ?
#
loop_
_entity_poly.entity_id
_entity_poly.type
_entity_poly.pdbx_seq_one_letter_code
_entity_poly.pdbx_strand_id
1 'polypeptide(L)'
;MMIQQINIPLITLNWSDWVPWNSLRLDAGCEGEVKVPNQAGVYEAKCKDDDERLTIGKTSDLQRRIKKGLVKGTLDHSTGKKIRAKEDVSRIVVRWAITDRPSA
;
A
#
# COMPACT_ATOMS: atom_id res chain seq x y z
N MET A 1 14.85 -9.92 37.09
CA MET A 1 14.11 -9.36 35.94
C MET A 1 15.14 -8.80 34.98
N MET A 2 15.32 -9.39 33.79
CA MET A 2 16.27 -8.90 32.79
C MET A 2 15.55 -7.93 31.85
N ILE A 3 16.11 -6.74 31.66
CA ILE A 3 15.66 -5.78 30.68
C ILE A 3 16.56 -5.93 29.46
N GLN A 4 15.96 -6.17 28.29
CA GLN A 4 16.66 -6.18 27.01
C GLN A 4 16.26 -4.92 26.23
N GLN A 5 17.25 -4.13 25.82
CA GLN A 5 17.04 -2.95 24.98
C GLN A 5 17.24 -3.33 23.52
N ILE A 6 16.22 -3.12 22.69
CA ILE A 6 16.28 -3.30 21.24
C ILE A 6 16.29 -1.92 20.58
N ASN A 7 17.40 -1.57 19.94
CA ASN A 7 17.55 -0.33 19.19
C ASN A 7 17.22 -0.59 17.72
N ILE A 8 16.05 -0.16 17.25
CA ILE A 8 15.66 -0.25 15.84
C ILE A 8 16.06 1.08 15.18
N PRO A 9 16.94 1.07 14.16
CA PRO A 9 17.34 2.29 13.48
C PRO A 9 16.14 2.96 12.80
N LEU A 10 16.14 4.30 12.78
CA LEU A 10 15.19 5.08 12.00
C LEU A 10 15.30 4.73 10.52
N ILE A 11 14.17 4.54 9.87
CA ILE A 11 14.09 4.26 8.43
C ILE A 11 13.44 5.47 7.77
N THR A 12 14.14 6.07 6.82
CA THR A 12 13.61 7.14 5.97
C THR A 12 13.00 6.50 4.72
N LEU A 13 11.75 6.83 4.42
CA LEU A 13 11.03 6.34 3.25
C LEU A 13 10.72 7.52 2.33
N ASN A 14 11.13 7.40 1.07
CA ASN A 14 10.76 8.33 0.01
C ASN A 14 9.40 7.92 -0.53
N TRP A 15 8.35 8.47 0.06
CA TRP A 15 6.97 8.21 -0.35
C TRP A 15 6.64 8.92 -1.66
N SER A 16 5.87 8.24 -2.51
CA SER A 16 5.17 8.87 -3.61
C SER A 16 4.10 9.84 -3.10
N ASP A 17 3.60 10.68 -4.00
CA ASP A 17 2.35 11.39 -3.77
C ASP A 17 1.19 10.41 -3.57
N TRP A 18 0.11 10.93 -2.99
CA TRP A 18 -1.15 10.20 -2.88
C TRP A 18 -1.84 10.13 -4.23
N VAL A 19 -2.12 8.91 -4.68
CA VAL A 19 -2.69 8.64 -6.00
C VAL A 19 -4.05 7.97 -5.82
N PRO A 20 -5.12 8.47 -6.47
CA PRO A 20 -6.41 7.80 -6.48
C PRO A 20 -6.26 6.36 -6.98
N TRP A 21 -6.79 5.39 -6.24
CA TRP A 21 -6.65 4.00 -6.64
C TRP A 21 -7.26 3.72 -8.02
N ASN A 22 -8.37 4.40 -8.35
CA ASN A 22 -9.03 4.29 -9.65
C ASN A 22 -8.14 4.68 -10.83
N SER A 23 -7.19 5.62 -10.66
CA SER A 23 -6.26 5.99 -11.74
C SER A 23 -5.14 4.96 -11.93
N LEU A 24 -5.02 3.98 -11.03
CA LEU A 24 -4.07 2.87 -11.11
C LEU A 24 -4.69 1.61 -11.73
N ARG A 25 -6.01 1.62 -12.01
CA ARG A 25 -6.67 0.55 -12.76
C ARG A 25 -6.08 0.53 -14.16
N LEU A 26 -5.65 -0.67 -14.58
CA LEU A 26 -5.17 -0.96 -15.92
C LEU A 26 -6.36 -0.94 -16.90
N ASP A 27 -6.87 0.23 -17.21
CA ASP A 27 -7.65 0.41 -18.43
C ASP A 27 -6.66 0.91 -19.50
N ALA A 28 -6.35 0.02 -20.44
CA ALA A 28 -5.46 0.26 -21.55
C ALA A 28 -6.00 1.43 -22.39
N GLY A 29 -5.49 2.64 -22.19
CA GLY A 29 -5.87 3.79 -23.01
C GLY A 29 -5.71 5.18 -22.40
N CYS A 30 -5.37 5.33 -21.11
CA CYS A 30 -5.20 6.67 -20.53
C CYS A 30 -3.72 7.11 -20.51
N GLU A 31 -3.38 8.05 -21.41
CA GLU A 31 -2.15 8.85 -21.40
C GLU A 31 -2.09 9.71 -20.12
N GLY A 32 -1.57 9.11 -19.06
CA GLY A 32 -1.39 9.74 -17.74
C GLY A 32 -0.98 8.73 -16.66
N GLU A 33 -0.48 7.57 -17.10
CA GLU A 33 -0.38 6.36 -16.30
C GLU A 33 0.63 6.54 -15.15
N VAL A 34 0.11 6.72 -13.94
CA VAL A 34 0.97 6.67 -12.74
C VAL A 34 1.48 5.25 -12.60
N LYS A 35 2.77 5.06 -12.93
CA LYS A 35 3.42 3.75 -12.92
C LYS A 35 3.84 3.39 -11.50
N VAL A 36 3.08 2.47 -10.89
CA VAL A 36 3.51 1.81 -9.65
C VAL A 36 4.71 0.89 -9.98
N PRO A 37 5.84 1.03 -9.26
CA PRO A 37 7.02 0.21 -9.50
C PRO A 37 6.75 -1.27 -9.19
N ASN A 38 7.31 -2.15 -10.01
CA ASN A 38 7.30 -3.60 -9.75
C ASN A 38 8.53 -3.98 -8.90
N GLN A 39 8.56 -3.49 -7.66
CA GLN A 39 9.66 -3.69 -6.71
C GLN A 39 9.12 -3.90 -5.30
N ALA A 40 10.00 -4.36 -4.40
CA ALA A 40 9.68 -4.46 -2.98
C ALA A 40 9.51 -3.07 -2.36
N GLY A 41 8.58 -2.96 -1.41
CA GLY A 41 8.32 -1.69 -0.77
C GLY A 41 7.22 -1.71 0.27
N VAL A 42 6.92 -0.52 0.77
CA VAL A 42 5.81 -0.25 1.68
C VAL A 42 4.74 0.52 0.92
N TYR A 43 3.48 0.19 1.16
CA TYR A 43 2.34 0.95 0.66
C TYR A 43 1.46 1.40 1.81
N GLU A 44 0.78 2.51 1.60
CA GLU A 44 -0.23 3.05 2.51
C GLU A 44 -1.49 3.40 1.73
N ALA A 45 -2.65 3.08 2.29
CA ALA A 45 -3.94 3.42 1.73
C ALA A 45 -4.82 4.09 2.78
N LYS A 46 -5.56 5.12 2.35
CA LYS A 46 -6.56 5.83 3.15
C LYS A 46 -7.75 6.27 2.28
N CYS A 47 -8.82 6.73 2.91
CA CYS A 47 -9.89 7.44 2.20
C CYS A 47 -9.43 8.88 1.89
N LYS A 48 -9.87 9.46 0.78
CA LYS A 48 -9.49 10.83 0.39
C LYS A 48 -9.99 11.87 1.39
N ASP A 49 -11.17 11.64 1.95
CA ASP A 49 -11.86 12.57 2.86
C ASP A 49 -11.69 12.20 4.34
N ASP A 50 -10.84 11.21 4.63
CA ASP A 50 -10.57 10.74 5.99
C ASP A 50 -9.06 10.59 6.19
N ASP A 51 -8.55 11.11 7.29
CA ASP A 51 -7.18 10.86 7.69
C ASP A 51 -7.00 9.51 8.38
N GLU A 52 -8.11 8.78 8.64
CA GLU A 52 -8.05 7.41 9.09
C GLU A 52 -7.37 6.50 8.04
N ARG A 53 -6.23 5.97 8.45
CA ARG A 53 -5.43 5.05 7.63
C ARG A 53 -6.10 3.69 7.57
N LEU A 54 -6.54 3.30 6.37
CA LEU A 54 -7.11 1.98 6.13
C LEU A 54 -6.06 0.87 6.33
N THR A 55 -4.88 1.03 5.74
CA THR A 55 -3.80 0.03 5.87
C THR A 55 -2.43 0.59 5.54
N ILE A 56 -1.41 0.07 6.22
CA ILE A 56 -0.01 0.13 5.79
C ILE A 56 0.53 -1.29 5.71
N GLY A 57 1.22 -1.62 4.62
CA GLY A 57 1.69 -2.98 4.40
C GLY A 57 3.02 -3.01 3.65
N LYS A 58 3.77 -4.09 3.88
CA LYS A 58 4.98 -4.42 3.11
C LYS A 58 4.64 -5.44 2.04
N THR A 59 5.36 -5.40 0.93
CA THR A 59 5.21 -6.36 -0.16
C THR A 59 6.49 -6.49 -0.96
N SER A 60 6.73 -7.65 -1.56
CA SER A 60 7.79 -7.88 -2.54
C SER A 60 7.46 -7.30 -3.92
N ASP A 61 6.20 -6.96 -4.18
CA ASP A 61 5.71 -6.48 -5.47
C ASP A 61 4.61 -5.42 -5.25
N LEU A 62 5.03 -4.16 -5.19
CA LEU A 62 4.15 -3.00 -5.02
C LEU A 62 3.07 -2.94 -6.11
N GLN A 63 3.44 -3.18 -7.36
CA GLN A 63 2.51 -3.11 -8.49
C GLN A 63 1.38 -4.12 -8.35
N ARG A 64 1.69 -5.39 -8.09
CA ARG A 64 0.69 -6.45 -7.90
C ARG A 64 -0.16 -6.20 -6.66
N ARG A 65 0.45 -5.78 -5.55
CA ARG A 65 -0.26 -5.54 -4.29
C ARG A 65 -1.21 -4.35 -4.41
N ILE A 66 -0.78 -3.25 -5.02
CA ILE A 66 -1.60 -2.05 -5.19
C ILE A 66 -2.68 -2.22 -6.26
N LYS A 67 -2.36 -2.80 -7.42
CA LYS A 67 -3.33 -2.93 -8.51
C LYS A 67 -4.34 -4.06 -8.28
N LYS A 68 -3.92 -5.19 -7.71
CA LYS A 68 -4.76 -6.40 -7.56
C LYS A 68 -5.15 -6.67 -6.11
N GLY A 69 -4.16 -6.64 -5.21
CA GLY A 69 -4.35 -6.95 -3.79
C GLY A 69 -5.07 -5.86 -3.00
N LEU A 70 -5.23 -4.66 -3.57
CA LEU A 70 -5.85 -3.51 -2.92
C LEU A 70 -7.36 -3.37 -3.19
N VAL A 71 -7.94 -4.21 -4.06
CA VAL A 71 -9.41 -4.23 -4.29
C VAL A 71 -9.99 -5.64 -4.30
N LYS A 72 -9.28 -6.63 -4.85
CA LYS A 72 -9.69 -8.02 -4.67
C LYS A 72 -9.09 -8.53 -3.36
N GLY A 73 -9.93 -8.86 -2.38
CA GLY A 73 -9.53 -9.54 -1.14
C GLY A 73 -9.03 -10.97 -1.37
N THR A 74 -8.24 -11.22 -2.42
CA THR A 74 -7.72 -12.53 -2.84
C THR A 74 -6.32 -12.84 -2.30
N LEU A 75 -5.84 -12.10 -1.30
CA LEU A 75 -4.64 -12.47 -0.57
C LEU A 75 -4.96 -12.43 0.92
N ASP A 76 -4.89 -13.59 1.57
CA ASP A 76 -5.05 -13.72 3.01
C ASP A 76 -4.07 -12.80 3.73
N HIS A 77 -4.60 -11.93 4.57
CA HIS A 77 -3.81 -11.09 5.46
C HIS A 77 -3.86 -11.70 6.87
N SER A 78 -2.70 -11.87 7.49
CA SER A 78 -2.55 -12.49 8.83
C SER A 78 -3.07 -11.64 9.99
N THR A 79 -3.73 -10.50 9.74
CA THR A 79 -4.22 -9.60 10.79
C THR A 79 -5.51 -8.93 10.33
N GLY A 80 -6.62 -9.56 10.70
CA GLY A 80 -7.89 -8.97 11.18
C GLY A 80 -8.45 -7.69 10.52
N LYS A 81 -9.69 -7.83 10.03
CA LYS A 81 -10.64 -6.84 9.50
C LYS A 81 -10.42 -6.42 8.04
N LYS A 82 -11.27 -6.99 7.19
CA LYS A 82 -11.43 -6.67 5.77
C LYS A 82 -11.85 -5.20 5.64
N ILE A 83 -11.07 -4.40 4.92
CA ILE A 83 -11.46 -3.06 4.46
C ILE A 83 -12.69 -3.13 3.51
N ARG A 84 -13.03 -4.29 2.93
CA ARG A 84 -13.60 -4.31 1.57
C ARG A 84 -14.92 -5.03 1.33
N ALA A 85 -15.89 -4.88 2.21
CA ALA A 85 -17.28 -5.24 1.85
C ALA A 85 -18.22 -4.04 1.74
N LYS A 86 -17.83 -2.87 2.27
CA LYS A 86 -18.73 -1.71 2.40
C LYS A 86 -18.13 -0.36 1.99
N GLU A 87 -16.85 -0.31 1.66
CA GLU A 87 -16.20 0.96 1.31
C GLU A 87 -16.26 1.24 -0.19
N ASP A 88 -16.62 2.49 -0.51
CA ASP A 88 -16.58 3.02 -1.87
C ASP A 88 -15.11 3.17 -2.30
N VAL A 89 -14.69 2.23 -3.14
CA VAL A 89 -13.33 2.15 -3.69
C VAL A 89 -12.92 3.42 -4.43
N SER A 90 -13.88 4.22 -4.91
CA SER A 90 -13.61 5.50 -5.58
C SER A 90 -12.97 6.54 -4.66
N ARG A 91 -13.12 6.37 -3.34
CA ARG A 91 -12.58 7.26 -2.33
C ARG A 91 -11.18 6.86 -1.87
N ILE A 92 -10.65 5.73 -2.32
CA ILE A 92 -9.34 5.24 -1.86
C ILE A 92 -8.21 5.98 -2.58
N VAL A 93 -7.27 6.50 -1.80
CA VAL A 93 -5.98 7.01 -2.27
C VAL A 93 -4.86 6.15 -1.71
N VAL A 94 -3.81 5.97 -2.49
CA VAL A 94 -2.67 5.10 -2.17
C VAL A 94 -1.36 5.83 -2.44
N ARG A 95 -0.38 5.63 -1.58
CA ARG A 95 1.02 6.00 -1.82
C ARG A 95 1.95 4.83 -1.53
N TRP A 96 3.18 4.88 -2.03
CA TRP A 96 4.16 3.82 -1.83
C TRP A 96 5.58 4.38 -1.68
N ALA A 97 6.45 3.59 -1.08
CA ALA A 97 7.88 3.83 -1.02
C ALA A 97 8.62 2.54 -1.37
N ILE A 98 9.63 2.63 -2.23
CA ILE A 98 10.53 1.50 -2.56
C ILE A 98 11.44 1.23 -1.37
N THR A 99 11.70 -0.04 -1.08
CA THR A 99 12.64 -0.44 -0.03
C THR A 99 13.59 -1.52 -0.51
N ASP A 100 14.87 -1.39 -0.16
CA ASP A 100 15.91 -2.36 -0.53
C ASP A 100 15.85 -3.66 0.27
N ARG A 101 15.01 -3.71 1.30
CA ARG A 101 14.93 -4.88 2.17
C ARG A 101 14.06 -5.95 1.49
N PRO A 102 14.61 -7.13 1.15
CA PRO A 102 13.79 -8.21 0.62
C PRO A 102 12.70 -8.55 1.62
N SER A 103 11.53 -8.92 1.10
CA SER A 103 10.37 -9.31 1.91
C SER A 103 10.80 -10.35 2.95
N ALA A 104 10.42 -10.11 4.21
CA ALA A 104 10.67 -11.04 5.32
C ALA A 104 10.08 -12.42 5.03
#